data_AF-A0A0M7AVR3-F1
#
_entry.id   AF-A0A0M7AVR3-F1
#
_cell.length_a   1.000
_cell.length_b   1.000
_cell.length_c   1.000
_cell.angle_alpha   90.00
_cell.angle_beta   90.00
_cell.angle_gamma   90.00
#
_symmetry.space_group_name_H-M   'P 1'
#
loop_
_entity.id
_entity.type
_entity.pdbx_description
1 polymer ?
#
loop_
_entity_poly.entity_id
_entity_poly.type
_entity_poly.pdbx_seq_one_letter_code
_entity_poly.pdbx_strand_id
1 'polypeptide(L)' 'MISGIIHVLKSGGRWFDAPDVYGPRKTIYNRFVRWSEKGVWTGIFDTLSQTGGPRWK' A
#
# COMPACT_ATOMS: atom_id res chain seq x y z
N MET A 1 -8.52 5.00 0.08
CA MET A 1 -8.28 3.58 0.46
C MET A 1 -6.87 3.09 0.10
N ILE A 2 -6.47 3.00 -1.19
CA ILE A 2 -5.08 2.64 -1.56
C ILE A 2 -4.08 3.65 -0.99
N SER A 3 -4.43 4.93 -1.04
CA SER A 3 -3.71 6.02 -0.36
C SER A 3 -3.46 5.76 1.13
N GLY A 4 -4.42 5.14 1.83
CA GLY A 4 -4.28 4.75 3.24
C GLY A 4 -3.32 3.59 3.44
N ILE A 5 -3.30 2.61 2.53
CA ILE A 5 -2.32 1.52 2.57
C ILE A 5 -0.91 2.08 2.35
N ILE A 6 -0.73 2.93 1.32
CA ILE A 6 0.56 3.56 1.04
C ILE A 6 1.01 4.43 2.22
N HIS A 7 0.10 5.17 2.84
CA HIS A 7 0.39 5.95 4.03
C HIS A 7 0.91 5.07 5.16
N VAL A 8 0.19 3.99 5.51
CA VAL A 8 0.61 3.07 6.56
C VAL A 8 1.96 2.43 6.26
N LEU A 9 2.20 2.03 5.01
CA LEU A 9 3.49 1.45 4.60
C LEU A 9 4.64 2.47 4.72
N LYS A 10 4.41 3.75 4.38
CA LYS A 10 5.38 4.83 4.57
C LYS A 10 5.62 5.14 6.06
N SER A 11 4.59 5.03 6.89
CA SER A 11 4.64 5.30 8.33
C SER A 11 5.15 4.11 9.17
N GLY A 12 5.63 3.03 8.55
CA GLY A 12 6.24 1.89 9.25
C GLY A 12 5.28 0.74 9.59
N GLY A 13 4.14 0.62 8.89
CA GLY A 13 3.25 -0.54 8.97
C GLY A 13 2.25 -0.51 10.13
N ARG A 14 2.16 0.59 10.87
CA ARG A 14 1.18 0.76 11.95
C ARG A 14 -0.19 1.13 11.39
N TRP A 15 -1.03 0.12 11.20
CA TRP A 15 -2.42 0.29 10.72
C TRP A 15 -3.28 1.17 11.62
N PHE A 16 -2.94 1.24 12.93
CA PHE A 16 -3.63 2.10 13.88
C PHE A 16 -3.44 3.59 13.59
N ASP A 17 -2.28 3.96 13.03
CA ASP A 17 -1.91 5.34 12.77
C ASP A 17 -2.49 5.85 11.45
N ALA A 18 -3.27 5.02 10.73
CA ALA A 18 -3.93 5.42 9.49
C ALA A 18 -4.96 6.54 9.76
N PRO A 19 -4.80 7.72 9.12
CA PRO A 19 -5.77 8.81 9.24
C PRO A 19 -7.18 8.40 8.81
N ASP A 20 -8.19 8.84 9.55
CA ASP A 20 -9.60 8.50 9.30
C ASP A 20 -10.10 9.01 7.94
N VAL A 21 -9.43 10.02 7.34
CA VAL A 21 -9.69 10.50 5.97
C VAL A 21 -9.52 9.39 4.91
N TYR A 22 -8.76 8.33 5.20
CA TYR A 22 -8.62 7.20 4.29
C TYR A 22 -9.73 6.14 4.43
N GLY A 23 -10.65 6.34 5.37
CA GLY A 23 -11.74 5.44 5.73
C GLY A 23 -11.41 4.54 6.92
N PRO A 24 -12.34 3.68 7.34
CA PRO A 24 -12.15 2.83 8.51
C PRO A 24 -10.91 1.92 8.38
N ARG A 25 -10.07 1.90 9.42
CA ARG A 25 -8.79 1.15 9.43
C ARG A 25 -8.95 -0.32 9.06
N LYS A 26 -10.02 -0.94 9.56
CA LYS A 26 -10.38 -2.34 9.26
C LYS A 26 -10.58 -2.57 7.75
N THR A 27 -11.19 -1.61 7.06
CA THR A 27 -11.43 -1.70 5.62
C THR A 27 -10.11 -1.64 4.86
N ILE A 28 -9.21 -0.73 5.25
CA ILE A 28 -7.87 -0.57 4.66
C ILE A 28 -7.06 -1.87 4.86
N TYR A 29 -7.02 -2.40 6.08
CA TYR A 29 -6.34 -3.66 6.40
C TYR A 29 -6.90 -4.84 5.60
N ASN A 30 -8.23 -5.02 5.59
CA ASN A 30 -8.87 -6.12 4.84
C ASN A 30 -8.55 -6.07 3.35
N ARG A 31 -8.44 -4.86 2.78
CA ARG A 31 -8.04 -4.69 1.38
C ARG A 31 -6.59 -5.08 1.16
N PHE A 32 -5.69 -4.67 2.05
CA PHE A 32 -4.29 -5.07 1.98
C PHE A 32 -4.14 -6.60 1.98
N VAL A 33 -4.81 -7.29 2.90
CA VAL A 33 -4.79 -8.76 3.01
C VAL A 33 -5.35 -9.41 1.73
N ARG A 34 -6.54 -8.99 1.28
CA ARG A 34 -7.15 -9.52 0.04
C ARG A 34 -6.28 -9.32 -1.19
N TRP A 35 -5.51 -8.23 -1.25
CA TRP A 35 -4.59 -7.97 -2.35
C TRP A 35 -3.31 -8.79 -2.25
N SER A 36 -2.84 -9.07 -1.03
CA SER A 36 -1.74 -9.99 -0.78
C SER A 36 -2.10 -11.42 -1.21
N GLU A 37 -3.27 -11.91 -0.82
CA GLU A 37 -3.78 -13.24 -1.20
C GLU A 37 -3.94 -13.39 -2.72
N LYS A 38 -4.31 -12.29 -3.40
CA LYS A 38 -4.46 -12.26 -4.87
C LYS A 38 -3.16 -12.01 -5.63
N GLY A 39 -2.02 -11.84 -4.95
CA GLY A 39 -0.73 -11.53 -5.59
C GLY A 39 -0.65 -10.14 -6.24
N VAL A 40 -1.59 -9.24 -5.95
CA VAL A 40 -1.65 -7.91 -6.56
C VAL A 40 -0.42 -7.08 -6.19
N TRP A 41 0.05 -7.19 -4.95
CA TRP A 41 1.26 -6.48 -4.51
C TRP A 41 2.50 -6.89 -5.28
N THR A 42 2.65 -8.19 -5.56
CA THR A 42 3.75 -8.72 -6.36
C THR A 42 3.73 -8.14 -7.77
N GLY A 43 2.57 -8.11 -8.42
CA GLY A 43 2.43 -7.54 -9.76
C GLY A 43 2.73 -6.03 -9.82
N ILE A 44 2.29 -5.28 -8.79
CA ILE A 44 2.62 -3.86 -8.67
C ILE A 44 4.13 -3.66 -8.53
N PHE A 45 4.78 -4.43 -7.66
CA PHE A 45 6.22 -4.30 -7.40
C PHE A 45 7.06 -4.67 -8.62
N ASP A 46 6.67 -5.74 -9.32
CA ASP A 46 7.32 -6.18 -10.55
C ASP A 46 7.22 -5.09 -11.65
N THR A 47 6.01 -4.57 -11.89
CA THR A 47 5.78 -3.48 -12.85
C THR A 47 6.61 -2.23 -12.51
N LEU A 48 6.64 -1.84 -11.23
CA LEU A 48 7.41 -0.68 -10.78
C LEU A 48 8.92 -0.91 -10.92
N SER A 49 9.40 -2.13 -10.66
CA SER A 49 10.82 -2.48 -10.80
C SER A 49 11.28 -2.38 -12.27
N GLN A 50 10.41 -2.73 -13.21
CA GLN A 50 10.67 -2.66 -14.65
C GLN A 50 10.61 -1.24 -15.20
N THR A 51 9.84 -0.35 -14.57
CA THR A 51 9.65 1.03 -15.05
C THR A 51 10.89 1.91 -14.84
N GLY A 52 11.86 1.45 -14.04
CA GLY A 52 13.07 2.22 -13.72
C GLY A 52 12.73 3.39 -12.81
N GLY A 53 13.12 3.30 -11.53
CA GLY A 53 12.91 4.38 -10.57
C GLY A 53 13.50 5.72 -11.09
N PRO A 54 13.01 6.87 -10.59
CA PRO A 54 13.47 8.16 -11.05
C PRO A 54 15.00 8.19 -11.01
N ARG A 55 15.61 8.55 -12.15
CA ARG A 55 17.03 8.80 -12.23
C ARG A 55 17.29 10.03 -11.37
N TRP A 56 17.61 9.81 -10.10
CA TRP A 56 18.02 10.87 -9.20
C TRP A 56 19.14 11.64 -9.89
N LYS A 57 18.86 12.91 -10.21
CA LYS A 57 19.82 13.91 -10.67
C LYS A 57 20.22 14.76 -9.48
#